data_AF-A0AAD0JI12-F1
#
_entry.id   AF-A0AAD0JI12-F1
#
_cell.length_a   1.000
_cell.length_b   1.000
_cell.length_c   1.000
_cell.angle_alpha   90.00
_cell.angle_beta   90.00
_cell.angle_gamma   90.00
#
_symmetry.space_group_name_H-M   'P 1'
#
loop_
_entity.id
_entity.type
_entity.pdbx_description
1 polymer ?
#
loop_
_entity_poly.entity_id
_entity_poly.type
_entity_poly.pdbx_seq_one_letter_code
_entity_poly.pdbx_strand_id
1 'polypeptide(L)'
;MRTMRPMPRSQRGAVLYVSLIMLILLALIGIAGMQVAGMQERMASNYYATNVAFQNAEGMTRRSEQAIEAIANRTTAPTGAPLVSTDIQQNCDVAFDPVGWGRGKTTATHESVNVRRIDACIIGGGSLAMGEPLDPVTPVYQITTFANDAVTDPTSTAAIDTVFKL
;
A
#
# COMPACT_ATOMS: atom_id res chain seq x y z
N MET A 1 7.02 -72.71 60.61
CA MET A 1 8.07 -71.75 60.17
C MET A 1 7.39 -70.56 59.50
N ARG A 2 7.55 -69.35 60.05
CA ARG A 2 6.94 -68.10 59.55
C ARG A 2 7.83 -67.51 58.45
N THR A 3 7.34 -67.44 57.21
CA THR A 3 8.02 -66.75 56.10
C THR A 3 7.74 -65.25 56.23
N MET A 4 8.78 -64.44 56.52
CA MET A 4 8.70 -62.98 56.50
C MET A 4 8.50 -62.50 55.06
N ARG A 5 7.45 -61.71 54.83
CA ARG A 5 7.16 -61.05 53.54
C ARG A 5 7.99 -59.75 53.47
N PRO A 6 8.79 -59.50 52.42
CA PRO A 6 9.60 -58.29 52.34
C PRO A 6 8.69 -57.06 52.21
N MET A 7 8.92 -56.04 53.04
CA MET A 7 8.23 -54.75 52.91
C MET A 7 8.71 -54.03 51.64
N PRO A 8 7.81 -53.38 50.87
CA PRO A 8 8.19 -52.66 49.67
C PRO A 8 9.09 -51.47 50.03
N ARG A 9 10.20 -51.32 49.28
CA ARG A 9 11.13 -50.19 49.39
C ARG A 9 10.36 -48.87 49.18
N SER A 10 10.59 -47.90 50.06
CA SER A 10 9.99 -46.57 49.95
C SER A 10 10.47 -45.86 48.67
N GLN A 11 9.54 -45.62 47.75
CA GLN A 11 9.83 -44.78 46.57
C GLN A 11 10.06 -43.35 47.04
N ARG A 12 11.30 -42.89 46.96
CA ARG A 12 11.68 -41.51 47.29
C ARG A 12 11.46 -40.60 46.08
N GLY A 13 10.44 -39.75 46.15
CA GLY A 13 10.50 -38.31 45.81
C GLY A 13 10.91 -37.84 44.41
N ALA A 14 11.12 -38.69 43.40
CA ALA A 14 11.57 -38.23 42.08
C ALA A 14 10.47 -37.58 41.21
N VAL A 15 9.20 -37.89 41.47
CA VAL A 15 8.06 -37.44 40.65
C VAL A 15 7.93 -35.91 40.61
N LEU A 16 8.14 -35.23 41.75
CA LEU A 16 8.04 -33.76 41.84
C LEU A 16 9.09 -33.06 40.94
N TYR A 17 10.31 -33.61 40.89
CA TYR A 17 11.38 -33.06 40.06
C TYR A 17 11.07 -33.24 38.58
N VAL A 18 10.62 -34.43 38.18
CA VAL A 18 10.26 -34.71 36.78
C VAL A 18 9.05 -33.86 36.36
N SER A 19 8.04 -33.72 37.22
CA SER A 19 6.87 -32.89 36.92
C SER A 19 7.25 -31.41 36.77
N LEU A 20 8.13 -30.89 37.62
CA LEU A 20 8.61 -29.52 37.52
C LEU A 20 9.41 -29.27 36.23
N ILE A 21 10.30 -30.20 35.86
CA ILE A 21 11.04 -30.13 34.58
C ILE A 21 10.06 -30.12 33.41
N MET A 22 9.06 -31.01 33.40
CA MET A 22 8.06 -31.06 32.33
C MET A 22 7.22 -29.78 32.26
N LEU A 23 6.80 -29.22 33.39
CA LEU A 23 6.09 -27.94 33.44
C LEU A 23 6.92 -26.80 32.87
N ILE A 24 8.22 -26.74 33.19
CA ILE A 24 9.13 -25.74 32.63
C ILE A 24 9.27 -25.91 31.12
N LEU A 25 9.43 -27.15 30.63
CA LEU A 25 9.52 -27.42 29.19
C LEU A 25 8.25 -26.97 28.45
N LEU A 26 7.07 -27.31 28.98
CA LEU A 26 5.79 -26.87 28.40
C LEU A 26 5.66 -25.35 28.41
N ALA A 27 6.08 -24.68 29.49
CA ALA A 27 6.07 -23.23 29.56
C ALA A 27 7.00 -22.59 28.51
N LEU A 28 8.21 -23.12 28.33
CA LEU A 28 9.16 -22.64 27.33
C LEU A 28 8.63 -22.83 25.90
N ILE A 29 8.01 -23.98 25.61
CA ILE A 29 7.36 -24.24 24.31
C ILE A 29 6.22 -23.24 24.08
N GLY A 30 5.40 -22.99 25.11
CA GLY A 30 4.33 -22.00 25.05
C GLY A 30 4.84 -20.59 24.73
N ILE A 31 5.93 -20.16 25.40
CA ILE A 31 6.55 -18.85 25.15
C ILE A 31 7.11 -18.76 23.73
N ALA A 32 7.83 -19.78 23.27
CA ALA A 32 8.36 -19.83 21.92
C ALA A 32 7.24 -19.76 20.86
N GLY A 33 6.13 -20.47 21.09
CA GLY A 33 4.95 -20.41 20.23
C GLY A 33 4.33 -19.01 20.16
N MET A 34 4.20 -18.33 21.30
CA MET A 34 3.69 -16.95 21.34
C MET A 34 4.59 -15.96 20.61
N GLN A 35 5.92 -16.13 20.68
CA GLN A 35 6.85 -15.27 19.95
C GLN A 35 6.69 -15.40 18.43
N VAL A 36 6.53 -16.63 17.93
CA VAL A 36 6.29 -16.86 16.50
C VAL A 36 4.95 -16.28 16.05
N ALA A 37 3.89 -16.51 16.82
CA ALA A 37 2.57 -15.96 16.54
C ALA A 37 2.61 -14.41 16.50
N GLY A 38 3.30 -13.78 17.44
CA GLY A 38 3.45 -12.32 17.46
C GLY A 38 4.23 -11.78 16.26
N MET A 39 5.24 -12.50 15.75
CA MET A 39 5.92 -12.10 14.51
C MET A 39 5.01 -12.23 13.29
N GLN A 40 4.22 -13.30 13.22
CA GLN A 40 3.26 -13.51 12.13
C GLN A 40 2.15 -12.46 12.14
N GLU A 41 1.66 -12.07 13.30
CA GLU A 41 0.67 -11.00 13.45
C GLU A 41 1.20 -9.65 12.95
N ARG A 42 2.43 -9.27 13.33
CA ARG A 42 3.08 -8.04 12.84
C ARG A 42 3.28 -8.08 11.32
N MET A 43 3.69 -9.22 10.78
CA MET A 43 3.85 -9.39 9.33
C MET A 43 2.51 -9.26 8.60
N ALA A 44 1.45 -9.90 9.12
CA ALA A 44 0.10 -9.80 8.56
C ALA A 44 -0.44 -8.37 8.62
N SER A 45 -0.21 -7.66 9.73
CA SER A 45 -0.59 -6.25 9.90
C SER A 45 0.10 -5.34 8.88
N ASN A 46 1.42 -5.45 8.72
CA ASN A 46 2.16 -4.66 7.74
C ASN A 46 1.72 -4.94 6.30
N TYR A 47 1.48 -6.21 5.97
CA TYR A 47 0.98 -6.61 4.66
C TYR A 47 -0.41 -6.04 4.38
N TYR A 48 -1.30 -6.09 5.37
CA TYR A 48 -2.63 -5.51 5.29
C TYR A 48 -2.55 -3.99 5.07
N ALA A 49 -1.77 -3.25 5.87
CA ALA A 49 -1.61 -1.81 5.73
C ALA A 49 -1.08 -1.40 4.34
N THR A 50 -0.09 -2.14 3.82
CA THR A 50 0.44 -1.90 2.46
C THR A 50 -0.63 -2.10 1.39
N ASN A 51 -1.45 -3.14 1.50
CA ASN A 51 -2.53 -3.39 0.54
C ASN A 51 -3.63 -2.33 0.61
N VAL A 52 -3.98 -1.86 1.80
CA VAL A 52 -4.96 -0.77 1.96
C VAL A 52 -4.43 0.52 1.32
N ALA A 53 -3.17 0.89 1.56
CA ALA A 53 -2.57 2.05 0.89
C ALA A 53 -2.63 1.92 -0.65
N PHE A 54 -2.37 0.73 -1.18
CA PHE A 54 -2.46 0.47 -2.61
C PHE A 54 -3.90 0.59 -3.15
N GLN A 55 -4.89 0.01 -2.46
CA GLN A 55 -6.30 0.14 -2.83
C GLN A 55 -6.78 1.59 -2.79
N ASN A 56 -6.34 2.38 -1.80
CA ASN A 56 -6.64 3.80 -1.73
C ASN A 56 -6.01 4.56 -2.92
N ALA A 57 -4.76 4.25 -3.29
CA ALA A 57 -4.11 4.85 -4.45
C ALA A 57 -4.81 4.46 -5.77
N GLU A 58 -5.29 3.21 -5.90
CA GLU A 58 -6.10 2.78 -7.04
C GLU A 58 -7.43 3.55 -7.08
N GLY A 59 -8.13 3.64 -5.95
CA GLY A 59 -9.37 4.41 -5.82
C GLY A 59 -9.19 5.89 -6.19
N MET A 60 -8.06 6.49 -5.80
CA MET A 60 -7.68 7.83 -6.24
C MET A 60 -7.47 7.91 -7.74
N THR A 61 -6.75 6.94 -8.32
CA THR A 61 -6.49 6.88 -9.76
C THR A 61 -7.80 6.80 -10.56
N ARG A 62 -8.74 5.95 -10.13
CA ARG A 62 -10.08 5.84 -10.73
C ARG A 62 -10.87 7.15 -10.65
N ARG A 63 -10.85 7.84 -9.50
CA ARG A 63 -11.50 9.14 -9.34
C ARG A 63 -10.85 10.22 -10.23
N SER A 64 -9.53 10.17 -10.39
CA SER A 64 -8.79 11.05 -11.30
C SER A 64 -9.15 10.80 -12.77
N GLU A 65 -9.25 9.53 -13.20
CA GLU A 65 -9.70 9.16 -14.55
C GLU A 65 -11.10 9.72 -14.84
N GLN A 66 -12.06 9.53 -13.93
CA GLN A 66 -13.42 10.07 -14.05
C GLN A 66 -13.45 11.59 -14.09
N ALA A 67 -12.61 12.26 -13.28
CA ALA A 67 -12.50 13.72 -13.31
C ALA A 67 -11.94 14.21 -14.65
N ILE A 68 -10.92 13.53 -15.19
CA ILE A 68 -10.33 13.84 -16.50
C ILE A 68 -11.33 13.63 -17.62
N GLU A 69 -12.10 12.54 -17.61
CA GLU A 69 -13.19 12.30 -18.56
C GLU A 69 -14.23 13.43 -18.53
N ALA A 70 -14.64 13.86 -17.34
CA ALA A 70 -15.59 14.95 -17.18
C ALA A 70 -15.03 16.30 -17.70
N ILE A 71 -13.76 16.60 -17.38
CA ILE A 71 -13.07 17.81 -17.85
C ILE A 71 -12.98 17.81 -19.38
N ALA A 72 -12.59 16.69 -19.99
CA ALA A 72 -12.46 16.57 -21.44
C ALA A 72 -13.82 16.71 -22.15
N ASN A 73 -14.88 16.14 -21.57
CA ASN A 73 -16.25 16.24 -22.09
C ASN A 73 -16.94 17.57 -21.71
N ARG A 74 -16.27 18.46 -20.97
CA ARG A 74 -16.83 19.73 -20.46
C ARG A 74 -18.12 19.52 -19.64
N THR A 75 -18.20 18.42 -18.91
CA THR A 75 -19.30 18.10 -18.00
C THR A 75 -18.90 18.41 -16.55
N THR A 76 -19.89 18.42 -15.65
CA THR A 76 -19.65 18.61 -14.22
C THR A 76 -18.84 17.44 -13.66
N ALA A 77 -17.74 17.75 -12.96
CA ALA A 77 -16.93 16.74 -12.30
C ALA A 77 -17.72 16.01 -11.20
N PRO A 78 -17.46 14.71 -10.96
CA PRO A 78 -18.07 13.97 -9.85
C PRO A 78 -17.80 14.62 -8.48
N THR A 79 -18.71 14.42 -7.53
CA THR A 79 -18.50 14.86 -6.15
C THR A 79 -17.25 14.20 -5.57
N GLY A 80 -16.33 15.01 -5.02
CA GLY A 80 -15.05 14.50 -4.51
C GLY A 80 -14.00 14.23 -5.58
N ALA A 81 -14.14 14.82 -6.77
CA ALA A 81 -13.10 14.84 -7.80
C ALA A 81 -11.78 15.38 -7.22
N PRO A 82 -10.66 14.65 -7.38
CA PRO A 82 -9.39 15.01 -6.76
C PRO A 82 -8.61 16.10 -7.52
N LEU A 83 -9.13 16.56 -8.67
CA LEU A 83 -8.48 17.54 -9.52
C LEU A 83 -9.49 18.33 -10.34
N VAL A 84 -9.08 19.52 -10.79
CA VAL A 84 -9.78 20.39 -11.73
C VAL A 84 -8.93 20.66 -12.97
N SER A 85 -9.50 21.32 -13.99
CA SER A 85 -8.83 21.56 -15.27
C SER A 85 -7.51 22.32 -15.16
N THR A 86 -7.35 23.19 -14.15
CA THR A 86 -6.12 23.95 -13.91
C THR A 86 -4.99 23.13 -13.31
N ASP A 87 -5.27 21.96 -12.75
CA ASP A 87 -4.27 21.08 -12.13
C ASP A 87 -3.51 20.25 -13.18
N ILE A 88 -4.02 20.20 -14.42
CA ILE A 88 -3.44 19.41 -15.51
C ILE A 88 -2.29 20.18 -16.15
N GLN A 89 -1.07 19.67 -16.00
CA GLN A 89 0.11 20.27 -16.60
C GLN A 89 0.23 19.86 -18.07
N GLN A 90 0.19 20.83 -18.98
CA GLN A 90 0.32 20.62 -20.42
C GLN A 90 1.70 21.09 -20.91
N ASN A 91 2.78 20.61 -20.27
CA ASN A 91 4.15 20.97 -20.64
C ASN A 91 5.03 19.72 -20.85
N CYS A 92 5.64 19.64 -22.04
CA CYS A 92 6.56 18.57 -22.38
C CYS A 92 8.01 18.87 -21.94
N ASP A 93 8.33 20.13 -21.68
CA ASP A 93 9.70 20.58 -21.37
C ASP A 93 10.08 20.40 -19.88
N VAL A 94 9.08 20.17 -19.01
CA VAL A 94 9.32 19.95 -17.59
C VAL A 94 9.46 18.45 -17.33
N ALA A 95 10.68 18.03 -17.00
CA ALA A 95 10.92 16.67 -16.55
C ALA A 95 10.14 16.38 -15.26
N PHE A 96 9.53 15.21 -15.19
CA PHE A 96 8.79 14.76 -14.01
C PHE A 96 9.27 13.35 -13.63
N ASP A 97 9.70 13.20 -12.37
CA ASP A 97 10.08 11.93 -11.79
C ASP A 97 8.93 11.43 -10.88
N PRO A 98 8.14 10.43 -11.33
CA PRO A 98 7.04 9.91 -10.52
C PRO A 98 7.52 9.24 -9.23
N VAL A 99 8.71 8.63 -9.23
CA VAL A 99 9.28 7.97 -8.05
C VAL A 99 9.73 9.01 -7.02
N GLY A 100 10.45 10.04 -7.46
CA GLY A 100 10.85 11.16 -6.63
C GLY A 100 9.66 11.94 -6.08
N TRP A 101 8.65 12.20 -6.92
CA TRP A 101 7.42 12.85 -6.50
C TRP A 101 6.68 12.06 -5.41
N GLY A 102 6.52 10.73 -5.61
CA GLY A 102 5.88 9.84 -4.63
C GLY A 102 6.67 9.75 -3.32
N ARG A 103 8.00 9.63 -3.38
CA ARG A 103 8.88 9.62 -2.19
C ARG A 103 8.91 10.95 -1.44
N GLY A 104 8.63 12.05 -2.14
CA GLY A 104 8.51 13.38 -1.54
C GLY A 104 7.23 13.57 -0.72
N LYS A 105 6.26 12.66 -0.81
CA LYS A 105 5.03 12.71 -0.01
C LYS A 105 5.26 12.13 1.37
N THR A 106 4.72 12.80 2.38
CA THR A 106 4.77 12.33 3.76
C THR A 106 3.59 11.40 4.05
N THR A 107 3.74 10.51 5.04
CA THR A 107 2.64 9.68 5.55
C THR A 107 1.45 10.52 6.03
N ALA A 108 1.66 11.76 6.49
CA ALA A 108 0.58 12.67 6.89
C ALA A 108 -0.33 13.13 5.73
N THR A 109 0.11 12.98 4.48
CA THR A 109 -0.73 13.26 3.31
C THR A 109 -1.64 12.07 3.05
N HIS A 110 -2.95 12.25 3.20
CA HIS A 110 -3.89 11.14 2.97
C HIS A 110 -3.92 10.71 1.49
N GLU A 111 -4.14 11.68 0.60
CA GLU A 111 -4.23 11.46 -0.84
C GLU A 111 -3.62 12.65 -1.59
N SER A 112 -2.99 12.40 -2.74
CA SER A 112 -2.47 13.43 -3.64
C SER A 112 -2.44 12.91 -5.06
N VAL A 113 -2.64 13.79 -6.04
CA VAL A 113 -2.53 13.45 -7.46
C VAL A 113 -1.72 14.51 -8.20
N ASN A 114 -0.93 14.09 -9.17
CA ASN A 114 -0.35 14.92 -10.21
C ASN A 114 -0.84 14.39 -11.57
N VAL A 115 -1.34 15.29 -12.42
CA VAL A 115 -1.80 14.94 -13.77
C VAL A 115 -1.05 15.77 -14.79
N ARG A 116 -0.53 15.09 -15.81
CA ARG A 116 0.16 15.71 -16.93
C ARG A 116 -0.49 15.25 -18.22
N ARG A 117 -0.73 16.18 -19.14
CA ARG A 117 -1.20 15.87 -20.48
C ARG A 117 0.02 15.72 -21.39
N ILE A 118 0.20 14.53 -21.97
CA ILE A 118 1.44 14.10 -22.65
C ILE A 118 1.25 13.77 -24.13
N ASP A 119 0.06 14.02 -24.69
CA ASP A 119 -0.24 13.79 -26.11
C ASP A 119 0.71 14.55 -27.05
N ALA A 120 1.01 15.80 -26.72
CA ALA A 120 1.98 16.62 -27.45
C ALA A 120 3.45 16.13 -27.30
N CYS A 121 3.74 15.27 -26.31
CA CYS A 121 5.10 14.82 -26.00
C CYS A 121 5.45 13.48 -26.66
N ILE A 122 4.45 12.65 -26.97
CA ILE A 122 4.62 11.29 -27.53
C ILE A 122 4.63 11.33 -29.07
N ILE A 123 3.86 12.24 -29.65
CA ILE A 123 3.88 12.51 -31.08
C ILE A 123 5.04 13.46 -31.28
N GLY A 124 6.06 13.08 -32.06
CA GLY A 124 7.20 13.96 -32.37
C GLY A 124 6.75 15.25 -33.04
N GLY A 125 6.31 16.22 -32.25
CA GLY A 125 5.69 17.45 -32.71
C GLY A 125 6.67 18.25 -33.52
N GLY A 126 6.42 18.33 -34.83
CA GLY A 126 7.06 19.31 -35.70
C GLY A 126 6.91 20.71 -35.11
N SER A 127 7.96 21.52 -35.28
CA SER A 127 8.08 22.87 -34.76
C SER A 127 6.79 23.68 -34.83
N LEU A 128 6.61 24.57 -33.85
CA LEU A 128 5.57 25.58 -33.62
C LEU A 128 5.21 26.52 -34.80
N ALA A 129 5.50 26.16 -36.06
CA ALA A 129 5.35 26.96 -37.26
C ALA A 129 4.45 26.33 -38.35
N MET A 130 3.88 25.15 -38.15
CA MET A 130 2.92 24.54 -39.08
C MET A 130 1.53 24.56 -38.45
N GLY A 131 0.58 25.26 -39.09
CA GLY A 131 -0.77 25.50 -38.58
C GLY A 131 -1.46 24.25 -38.02
N GLU A 132 -2.34 24.48 -37.04
CA GLU A 132 -2.85 23.40 -36.19
C GLU A 132 -3.56 22.29 -36.98
N PRO A 133 -3.31 21.01 -36.64
CA PRO A 133 -4.14 19.91 -37.12
C PRO A 133 -5.60 20.13 -36.69
N LEU A 134 -6.51 19.99 -37.66
CA LEU A 134 -7.96 20.15 -37.51
C LEU A 134 -8.69 18.91 -36.96
N ASP A 135 -7.96 17.88 -36.50
CA ASP A 135 -8.55 16.67 -35.90
C ASP A 135 -8.01 16.43 -34.48
N PRO A 136 -8.88 16.13 -33.49
CA PRO A 136 -8.45 15.95 -32.12
C PRO A 136 -7.67 14.64 -31.99
N VAL A 137 -6.37 14.74 -31.73
CA VAL A 137 -5.64 13.62 -31.12
C VAL A 137 -6.34 13.25 -29.81
N THR A 138 -6.68 11.99 -29.65
CA THR A 138 -7.17 11.42 -28.38
C THR A 138 -6.17 11.80 -27.29
N PRO A 139 -6.54 12.65 -26.32
CA PRO A 139 -5.59 13.15 -25.34
C PRO A 139 -5.11 12.00 -24.44
N VAL A 140 -3.81 12.01 -24.18
CA VAL A 140 -3.14 11.03 -23.32
C VAL A 140 -2.67 11.76 -22.07
N TYR A 141 -2.96 11.19 -20.92
CA TYR A 141 -2.64 11.73 -19.61
C TYR A 141 -1.70 10.77 -18.88
N GLN A 142 -0.65 11.31 -18.26
CA GLN A 142 0.07 10.63 -17.19
C GLN A 142 -0.58 11.02 -15.87
N ILE A 143 -0.98 10.03 -15.08
CA ILE A 143 -1.62 10.22 -13.78
C ILE A 143 -0.72 9.57 -12.75
N THR A 144 -0.17 10.38 -11.84
CA THR A 144 0.62 9.90 -10.71
C THR A 144 -0.15 10.18 -9.43
N THR A 145 -0.63 9.13 -8.78
CA THR A 145 -1.38 9.22 -7.52
C THR A 145 -0.54 8.74 -6.36
N PHE A 146 -0.88 9.24 -5.18
CA PHE A 146 -0.32 8.83 -3.90
C PHE A 146 -1.46 8.70 -2.90
N ALA A 147 -1.42 7.65 -2.10
CA ALA A 147 -2.30 7.50 -0.95
C ALA A 147 -1.60 6.80 0.21
N ASN A 148 -2.05 7.08 1.43
CA ASN A 148 -1.67 6.32 2.63
C ASN A 148 -2.76 5.29 3.00
N ASP A 149 -2.48 4.45 4.00
CA ASP A 149 -3.39 3.41 4.48
C ASP A 149 -4.54 3.94 5.35
N ALA A 150 -4.35 5.05 6.06
CA ALA A 150 -5.34 5.58 7.01
C ALA A 150 -5.29 7.11 7.15
N VAL A 151 -6.45 7.70 7.49
CA VAL A 151 -6.56 9.15 7.76
C VAL A 151 -5.88 9.54 9.08
N THR A 152 -5.88 8.63 10.06
CA THR A 152 -5.25 8.81 11.37
C THR A 152 -4.17 7.75 11.57
N ASP A 153 -2.99 8.17 12.04
CA ASP A 153 -1.82 7.32 12.29
C ASP A 153 -1.45 6.38 11.13
N PRO A 154 -1.23 6.92 9.91
CA PRO A 154 -0.85 6.13 8.74
C PRO A 154 0.52 5.47 8.93
N THR A 155 0.60 4.20 8.53
CA THR A 155 1.79 3.36 8.67
C THR A 155 2.40 2.96 7.33
N SER A 156 1.61 3.04 6.25
CA SER A 156 1.97 2.58 4.92
C SER A 156 1.54 3.59 3.86
N THR A 157 2.26 3.61 2.73
CA THR A 157 1.97 4.50 1.59
C THR A 157 2.15 3.76 0.29
N ALA A 158 1.42 4.18 -0.73
CA ALA A 158 1.55 3.67 -2.08
C ALA A 158 1.47 4.83 -3.08
N ALA A 159 2.22 4.71 -4.17
CA ALA A 159 2.13 5.60 -5.32
C ALA A 159 1.90 4.77 -6.57
N ILE A 160 1.01 5.24 -7.44
CA ILE A 160 0.67 4.59 -8.70
C ILE A 160 0.92 5.61 -9.82
N ASP A 161 1.68 5.21 -10.83
CA ASP A 161 1.89 6.00 -12.05
C ASP A 161 1.28 5.23 -13.22
N THR A 162 0.30 5.84 -13.89
CA THR A 162 -0.40 5.25 -15.03
C THR A 162 -0.48 6.21 -16.21
N VAL A 163 -0.65 5.64 -17.39
CA VAL A 163 -0.99 6.39 -18.59
C VAL A 163 -2.43 6.08 -18.95
N PHE A 164 -3.25 7.13 -19.00
CA PHE A 164 -4.66 7.07 -19.32
C PHE A 164 -4.93 7.75 -20.66
N LYS A 165 -5.69 7.09 -21.52
CA LYS A 165 -6.05 7.57 -22.85
C LYS A 165 -7.56 7.65 -22.95
N LEU A 166 -8.07 8.80 -23.38
CA LEU A 166 -9.49 9.01 -23.69
C LEU A 166 -9.88 8.45 -25.06
#